data_AF-A0A5N6W1E3-F1
#
_entry.id   AF-A0A5N6W1E3-F1
#
_cell.length_a   1.000
_cell.length_b   1.000
_cell.length_c   1.000
_cell.angle_alpha   90.00
_cell.angle_beta   90.00
_cell.angle_gamma   90.00
#
_symmetry.space_group_name_H-M   'P 1'
#
loop_
_entity.id
_entity.type
_entity.pdbx_description
1 polymer ?
#
loop_
_entity_poly.entity_id
_entity_poly.type
_entity_poly.pdbx_seq_one_letter_code
_entity_poly.pdbx_strand_id
1 'polypeptide(L)'
;MLTQFKPTLTKSLPSLAMPTLHTALAPLLPTKQNSFLSVRVDGVFNQVAFRLMPAPPREKQPLFDLSRRQQLQYAHNVRGLLFGFWSPGCSNGFSVAGFHLHFISDDRTAGGHVTGFEAWDVKLSAGVLKDYVVELPQDEDFLEVPIRSYEEDQNLP
;
A
#
# COMPACT_ATOMS: atom_id res chain seq x y z
N MET A 1 6.51 -1.48 -5.70
CA MET A 1 5.65 -1.26 -6.89
C MET A 1 5.74 0.20 -7.30
N LEU A 2 5.90 0.47 -8.59
CA LEU A 2 5.90 1.83 -9.16
C LEU A 2 5.10 1.84 -10.45
N THR A 3 4.61 3.01 -10.86
CA THR A 3 3.96 3.20 -12.16
C THR A 3 4.05 4.66 -12.57
N GLN A 4 3.92 4.93 -13.87
CA GLN A 4 3.58 6.28 -14.33
C GLN A 4 2.09 6.53 -14.05
N PHE A 5 1.81 7.28 -12.99
CA PHE A 5 0.43 7.52 -12.55
C PHE A 5 -0.37 8.30 -13.60
N LYS A 6 -1.32 7.62 -14.26
CA LYS A 6 -2.25 8.20 -15.24
C LYS A 6 -3.67 7.84 -14.82
N PRO A 7 -4.36 8.72 -14.05
CA PRO A 7 -5.67 8.38 -13.51
C PRO A 7 -6.72 8.29 -14.61
N THR A 8 -7.53 7.24 -14.59
CA THR A 8 -8.70 7.03 -15.45
C THR A 8 -10.01 7.34 -14.71
N LEU A 9 -9.95 7.44 -13.38
CA LEU A 9 -11.04 7.87 -12.51
C LEU A 9 -10.53 9.02 -11.64
N THR A 10 -11.35 10.07 -11.49
CA THR A 10 -11.13 11.12 -10.48
C THR A 10 -12.47 11.55 -9.90
N LYS A 11 -12.52 11.71 -8.57
CA LYS A 11 -13.70 12.15 -7.82
C LYS A 11 -13.30 13.15 -6.75
N SER A 12 -14.14 14.17 -6.55
CA SER A 12 -14.13 14.99 -5.34
C SER A 12 -15.14 14.43 -4.36
N LEU A 13 -14.74 14.22 -3.11
CA LEU A 13 -15.55 13.62 -2.05
C LEU A 13 -15.49 14.51 -0.80
N PRO A 14 -16.60 14.75 -0.09
CA PRO A 14 -16.58 15.52 1.14
C PRO A 14 -15.77 14.80 2.23
N SER A 15 -15.83 13.46 2.24
CA SER A 15 -15.09 12.61 3.16
C SER A 15 -14.75 11.25 2.55
N LEU A 16 -13.71 10.61 3.07
CA LEU A 16 -13.29 9.26 2.72
C LEU A 16 -12.60 8.59 3.91
N ALA A 17 -12.94 7.34 4.17
CA ALA A 17 -12.28 6.52 5.19
C ALA A 17 -11.87 5.16 4.62
N MET A 18 -10.91 4.50 5.27
CA MET A 18 -10.40 3.19 4.83
C MET A 18 -11.51 2.16 4.52
N PRO A 19 -12.56 1.97 5.35
CA PRO A 19 -13.63 1.01 5.06
C PRO A 19 -14.46 1.36 3.81
N THR A 20 -14.52 2.64 3.45
CA THR A 20 -15.31 3.15 2.32
C THR A 20 -14.50 3.29 1.02
N LEU A 21 -13.17 3.13 1.08
CA LEU A 21 -12.28 3.32 -0.07
C LEU A 21 -12.62 2.40 -1.24
N HIS A 22 -12.92 1.13 -0.96
CA HIS A 22 -13.30 0.16 -1.97
C HIS A 22 -14.53 0.63 -2.77
N THR A 23 -15.59 1.02 -2.07
CA THR A 23 -16.83 1.52 -2.69
C THR A 23 -16.62 2.84 -3.41
N ALA A 24 -15.79 3.73 -2.86
CA ALA A 24 -15.48 5.01 -3.47
C ALA A 24 -14.79 4.88 -4.85
N LEU A 25 -14.15 3.74 -5.13
CA LEU A 25 -13.51 3.44 -6.42
C LEU A 25 -14.46 2.94 -7.52
N ALA A 26 -15.77 2.83 -7.27
CA ALA A 26 -16.73 2.51 -8.32
C ALA A 26 -16.64 3.50 -9.51
N PRO A 27 -16.70 3.07 -10.78
CA PRO A 27 -17.03 1.71 -11.23
C PRO A 27 -15.80 0.80 -11.38
N LEU A 28 -14.60 1.22 -11.00
CA LEU A 28 -13.40 0.38 -11.15
C LEU A 28 -13.50 -0.88 -10.30
N LEU A 29 -13.93 -0.76 -9.05
CA LEU A 29 -14.22 -1.91 -8.18
C LEU A 29 -15.74 -2.06 -8.01
N PRO A 30 -16.29 -3.29 -8.04
CA PRO A 30 -15.59 -4.59 -8.17
C PRO A 30 -15.30 -5.02 -9.63
N THR A 31 -15.77 -4.31 -10.65
CA THR A 31 -15.72 -4.74 -12.06
C THR A 31 -14.29 -5.06 -12.58
N LYS A 32 -13.27 -4.37 -12.07
CA LYS A 32 -11.84 -4.56 -12.39
C LYS A 32 -11.04 -5.13 -11.22
N GLN A 33 -11.67 -5.89 -10.32
CA GLN A 33 -11.01 -6.48 -9.14
C GLN A 33 -9.81 -7.38 -9.49
N ASN A 34 -9.79 -7.96 -10.70
CA ASN A 34 -8.70 -8.79 -11.21
C ASN A 34 -7.60 -7.98 -11.93
N SER A 35 -7.71 -6.65 -11.97
CA SER A 35 -6.67 -5.75 -12.46
C SER A 35 -5.96 -5.07 -11.30
N PHE A 36 -4.68 -4.75 -11.47
CA PHE A 36 -4.00 -3.83 -10.54
C PHE A 36 -4.54 -2.40 -10.76
N LEU A 37 -4.76 -1.67 -9.68
CA LEU A 37 -5.11 -0.25 -9.73
C LEU A 37 -4.05 0.55 -8.99
N SER A 38 -3.62 1.68 -9.57
CA SER A 38 -2.92 2.72 -8.83
C SER A 38 -3.94 3.65 -8.17
N VAL A 39 -3.71 4.02 -6.92
CA VAL A 39 -4.64 4.82 -6.10
C VAL A 39 -3.89 6.02 -5.53
N ARG A 40 -4.54 7.18 -5.58
CA ARG A 40 -4.07 8.43 -5.01
C ARG A 40 -5.24 9.15 -4.32
N VAL A 41 -4.99 9.63 -3.11
CA VAL A 41 -5.93 10.39 -2.29
C VAL A 41 -5.19 11.63 -1.78
N ASP A 42 -5.55 12.78 -2.32
CA ASP A 42 -5.15 14.09 -1.77
C ASP A 42 -6.27 14.58 -0.86
N GLY A 43 -5.95 15.11 0.32
CA GLY A 43 -6.97 15.66 1.22
C GLY A 43 -6.42 16.06 2.58
N VAL A 44 -7.35 16.36 3.51
CA VAL A 44 -7.02 16.61 4.91
C VAL A 44 -7.42 15.41 5.74
N PHE A 45 -6.45 14.81 6.43
CA PHE A 45 -6.63 13.62 7.24
C PHE A 45 -6.88 14.04 8.68
N ASN A 46 -8.12 13.90 9.17
CA ASN A 46 -8.40 14.09 10.60
C ASN A 46 -7.64 13.05 11.42
N GLN A 47 -7.46 11.84 10.88
CA GLN A 47 -6.57 10.83 11.42
C GLN A 47 -5.99 9.95 10.30
N VAL A 48 -4.69 9.68 10.38
CA VAL A 48 -4.04 8.61 9.61
C VAL A 48 -3.17 7.79 10.55
N ALA A 49 -3.42 6.48 10.57
CA ALA A 49 -2.64 5.49 11.29
C ALA A 49 -1.70 4.80 10.29
N PHE A 50 -0.42 4.75 10.61
CA PHE A 50 0.59 4.12 9.76
C PHE A 50 1.67 3.45 10.60
N ARG A 51 2.28 2.40 10.05
CA ARG A 51 3.38 1.69 10.67
C ARG A 51 4.72 2.09 10.06
N LEU A 52 5.72 2.14 10.92
CA LEU A 52 7.13 2.25 10.56
C LEU A 52 7.80 0.90 10.81
N MET A 53 8.45 0.36 9.78
CA MET A 53 9.32 -0.79 9.95
C MET A 53 10.67 -0.32 10.50
N PRO A 54 11.23 -1.00 11.52
CA PRO A 54 12.57 -0.69 11.98
C PRO A 54 13.59 -0.93 10.87
N ALA A 55 14.71 -0.23 10.94
CA ALA A 55 15.85 -0.55 10.09
C ALA A 55 16.24 -2.02 10.29
N PRO A 56 16.44 -2.78 9.21
CA PRO A 56 16.88 -4.17 9.34
C PRO A 56 18.25 -4.20 10.05
N PRO A 57 18.48 -5.16 10.96
CA PRO A 57 19.77 -5.34 11.59
C PRO A 57 20.81 -5.81 10.56
N ARG A 58 22.10 -5.78 10.95
CA ARG A 58 23.19 -6.28 10.08
C ARG A 58 23.01 -7.75 9.72
N GLU A 59 22.51 -8.55 10.67
CA GLU A 59 22.18 -9.95 10.44
C GLU A 59 20.79 -10.04 9.81
N LYS A 60 20.67 -10.87 8.76
CA LYS A 60 19.39 -11.11 8.12
C LYS A 60 18.48 -11.86 9.07
N GLN A 61 17.23 -11.40 9.13
CA GLN A 61 16.18 -12.08 9.87
C GLN A 61 14.88 -12.03 9.06
N PRO A 62 13.95 -12.98 9.26
CA PRO A 62 12.66 -12.98 8.60
C PRO A 62 11.92 -11.66 8.78
N LEU A 63 11.23 -11.21 7.73
CA LEU A 63 10.42 -9.99 7.77
C LEU A 63 9.34 -10.06 8.85
N PHE A 64 8.80 -11.26 9.09
CA PHE A 64 7.83 -11.51 10.16
C PHE A 64 8.39 -11.10 11.53
N ASP A 65 9.62 -11.51 11.86
CA ASP A 65 10.27 -11.15 13.13
C ASP A 65 10.61 -9.66 13.21
N LEU A 66 10.99 -9.05 12.08
CA LEU A 66 11.17 -7.60 12.01
C LEU A 66 9.86 -6.86 12.30
N SER A 67 8.75 -7.35 11.74
CA SER A 67 7.43 -6.72 11.86
C SER A 67 6.91 -6.72 13.28
N ARG A 68 7.33 -7.65 14.15
CA ARG A 68 6.98 -7.66 15.58
C ARG A 68 7.48 -6.41 16.32
N ARG A 69 8.50 -5.74 15.79
CA ARG A 69 9.09 -4.50 16.33
C ARG A 69 8.62 -3.24 15.60
N GLN A 70 7.61 -3.35 14.72
CA GLN A 70 7.03 -2.20 14.03
C GLN A 70 6.47 -1.19 15.03
N GLN A 71 6.58 0.09 14.70
CA GLN A 71 5.97 1.16 15.49
C GLN A 71 4.71 1.64 14.80
N LEU A 72 3.59 1.66 15.51
CA LEU A 72 2.37 2.29 15.05
C LEU A 72 2.41 3.77 15.41
N GLN A 73 2.19 4.62 14.41
CA GLN A 73 2.21 6.07 14.50
C GLN A 73 0.86 6.62 14.04
N TYR A 74 0.54 7.81 14.54
CA TYR A 74 -0.70 8.51 14.21
C TYR A 74 -0.39 9.95 13.90
N ALA A 75 -0.95 10.47 12.82
CA ALA A 75 -1.00 11.89 12.54
C ALA A 75 -2.45 12.36 12.50
N HIS A 76 -2.69 13.55 13.02
CA HIS A 76 -4.03 14.12 13.17
C HIS A 76 -4.11 15.50 12.52
N ASN A 77 -5.26 15.79 11.92
CA ASN A 77 -5.56 17.07 11.26
C ASN A 77 -4.44 17.54 10.33
N VAL A 78 -3.90 16.61 9.54
CA VAL A 78 -2.75 16.82 8.67
C VAL A 78 -3.18 16.80 7.21
N ARG A 79 -2.71 17.77 6.42
CA ARG A 79 -2.87 17.72 4.96
C ARG A 79 -1.77 16.85 4.36
N GLY A 80 -2.11 16.02 3.38
CA GLY A 80 -1.13 15.16 2.76
C GLY A 80 -1.66 14.33 1.60
N LEU A 81 -0.87 13.32 1.29
CA LEU A 81 -1.05 12.44 0.16
C LEU A 81 -1.01 10.98 0.63
N LEU A 82 -2.11 10.26 0.41
CA LEU A 82 -2.12 8.81 0.47
C LEU A 82 -2.02 8.24 -0.95
N PHE A 83 -1.16 7.25 -1.15
CA PHE A 83 -0.90 6.67 -2.46
C PHE A 83 -0.54 5.19 -2.34
N GLY A 84 -0.79 4.43 -3.40
CA GLY A 84 -0.43 3.02 -3.43
C GLY A 84 -1.23 2.25 -4.47
N PHE A 85 -1.51 0.98 -4.19
CA PHE A 85 -2.11 0.08 -5.16
C PHE A 85 -3.21 -0.79 -4.58
N TRP A 86 -4.21 -1.10 -5.41
CA TRP A 86 -5.04 -2.28 -5.27
C TRP A 86 -4.42 -3.42 -6.09
N SER A 87 -4.23 -4.59 -5.50
CA SER A 87 -3.75 -5.78 -6.20
C SER A 87 -4.78 -6.92 -6.16
N PRO A 88 -4.95 -7.69 -7.25
CA PRO A 88 -5.86 -8.84 -7.28
C PRO A 88 -5.52 -9.91 -6.25
N GLY A 89 -6.52 -10.70 -5.83
CA GLY A 89 -6.31 -11.80 -4.87
C GLY A 89 -5.27 -12.83 -5.32
N CYS A 90 -5.17 -13.11 -6.62
CA CYS A 90 -4.20 -14.05 -7.19
C CYS A 90 -2.75 -13.54 -7.19
N SER A 91 -2.48 -12.32 -6.71
CA SER A 91 -1.15 -11.70 -6.77
C SER A 91 -0.27 -11.91 -5.54
N ASN A 92 -0.76 -12.62 -4.51
CA ASN A 92 0.03 -12.94 -3.32
C ASN A 92 1.33 -13.67 -3.71
N GLY A 93 2.43 -13.31 -3.02
CA GLY A 93 3.78 -13.79 -3.32
C GLY A 93 4.59 -12.77 -4.14
N PHE A 94 4.01 -12.23 -5.21
CA PHE A 94 4.65 -11.16 -6.00
C PHE A 94 4.21 -9.75 -5.58
N SER A 95 3.03 -9.63 -4.99
CA SER A 95 2.46 -8.39 -4.43
C SER A 95 1.70 -8.68 -3.14
N VAL A 96 1.05 -7.65 -2.58
CA VAL A 96 0.13 -7.73 -1.44
C VAL A 96 -1.29 -7.59 -1.99
N ALA A 97 -2.08 -8.66 -1.92
CA ALA A 97 -3.48 -8.62 -2.34
C ALA A 97 -4.29 -7.57 -1.56
N GLY A 98 -5.24 -6.92 -2.24
CA GLY A 98 -6.02 -5.82 -1.69
C GLY A 98 -5.26 -4.49 -1.72
N PHE A 99 -5.56 -3.60 -0.76
CA PHE A 99 -4.94 -2.28 -0.68
C PHE A 99 -3.58 -2.31 0.03
N HIS A 100 -2.54 -1.87 -0.67
CA HIS A 100 -1.24 -1.56 -0.10
C HIS A 100 -0.97 -0.07 -0.30
N LEU A 101 -1.13 0.69 0.79
CA LEU A 101 -1.17 2.16 0.77
C LEU A 101 -0.11 2.75 1.69
N HIS A 102 0.45 3.88 1.29
CA HIS A 102 1.43 4.66 2.03
C HIS A 102 0.93 6.10 2.12
N PHE A 103 1.39 6.83 3.13
CA PHE A 103 1.03 8.22 3.37
C PHE A 103 2.29 9.09 3.51
N ILE A 104 2.20 10.35 3.09
CA ILE A 104 3.16 11.40 3.38
C ILE A 104 2.42 12.73 3.59
N SER A 105 2.77 13.46 4.66
CA SER A 105 2.26 14.81 4.91
C SER A 105 2.86 15.84 3.94
N ASP A 106 2.16 16.96 3.73
CA ASP A 106 2.61 18.03 2.82
C ASP A 106 3.95 18.65 3.27
N ASP A 107 4.18 18.75 4.58
CA ASP A 107 5.44 19.21 5.17
C ASP A 107 6.54 18.12 5.18
N ARG A 108 6.19 16.89 4.76
CA ARG A 108 7.07 15.72 4.67
C ARG A 108 7.69 15.27 5.99
N THR A 109 7.07 15.62 7.13
CA THR A 109 7.55 15.23 8.45
C THR A 109 6.91 13.95 9.00
N ALA A 110 5.76 13.54 8.44
CA ALA A 110 5.04 12.32 8.83
C ALA A 110 4.71 11.46 7.61
N GLY A 111 4.87 10.13 7.74
CA GLY A 111 4.55 9.20 6.66
C GLY A 111 4.92 7.76 6.97
N GLY A 112 4.34 6.81 6.24
CA GLY A 112 4.59 5.39 6.40
C GLY A 112 3.53 4.51 5.75
N HIS A 113 3.56 3.21 6.07
CA HIS A 113 2.61 2.24 5.53
C HIS A 113 1.27 2.34 6.27
N VAL A 114 0.20 2.69 5.56
CA VAL A 114 -1.10 3.01 6.15
C VAL A 114 -1.81 1.74 6.65
N THR A 115 -2.34 1.81 7.87
CA THR A 115 -3.19 0.77 8.47
C THR A 115 -4.63 1.23 8.66
N GLY A 116 -4.87 2.54 8.66
CA GLY A 116 -6.21 3.13 8.70
C GLY A 116 -6.17 4.64 8.48
N PHE A 117 -7.26 5.22 7.98
CA PHE A 117 -7.37 6.67 7.83
C PHE A 117 -8.83 7.12 7.77
N GLU A 118 -9.00 8.39 8.08
CA GLU A 118 -10.18 9.19 7.82
C GLU A 118 -9.70 10.52 7.21
N ALA A 119 -10.42 11.02 6.20
CA ALA A 119 -10.07 12.23 5.49
C ALA A 119 -11.31 12.99 5.03
N TRP A 120 -11.15 14.30 4.83
CA TRP A 120 -12.14 15.23 4.30
C TRP A 120 -11.53 16.15 3.26
N ASP A 121 -12.38 16.80 2.46
CA ASP A 121 -11.96 17.58 1.27
C ASP A 121 -11.05 16.74 0.35
N VAL A 122 -11.58 15.60 -0.07
CA VAL A 122 -10.80 14.54 -0.71
C VAL A 122 -10.90 14.62 -2.23
N LYS A 123 -9.74 14.56 -2.89
CA LYS A 123 -9.62 14.21 -4.30
C LYS A 123 -9.10 12.78 -4.41
N LEU A 124 -9.99 11.86 -4.79
CA LEU A 124 -9.66 10.46 -5.07
C LEU A 124 -9.38 10.29 -6.57
N SER A 125 -8.20 9.79 -6.91
CA SER A 125 -7.82 9.45 -8.27
C SER A 125 -7.32 8.01 -8.35
N ALA A 126 -7.69 7.30 -9.42
CA ALA A 126 -7.23 5.93 -9.65
C ALA A 126 -7.03 5.63 -11.13
N GLY A 127 -6.06 4.75 -11.43
CA GLY A 127 -5.75 4.30 -12.79
C GLY A 127 -5.67 2.78 -12.87
N VAL A 128 -6.34 2.19 -13.85
CA VAL A 128 -6.25 0.74 -14.14
C VAL A 128 -4.92 0.45 -14.84
N LEU A 129 -4.15 -0.49 -14.29
CA LEU A 129 -2.92 -0.98 -14.89
C LEU A 129 -3.22 -2.20 -15.77
N LYS A 130 -2.58 -2.24 -16.95
CA LYS A 130 -2.73 -3.32 -17.93
C LYS A 130 -1.60 -4.34 -17.86
N ASP A 131 -0.41 -3.86 -17.51
CA ASP A 131 0.82 -4.64 -17.48
C ASP A 131 1.34 -4.74 -16.05
N TYR A 132 1.83 -5.92 -15.69
CA TYR A 132 2.56 -6.18 -14.46
C TYR A 132 3.92 -6.74 -14.81
N VAL A 133 4.95 -5.92 -14.66
CA VAL A 133 6.34 -6.27 -14.98
C VAL A 133 7.06 -6.53 -13.66
N VAL A 134 7.66 -7.72 -13.55
CA VAL A 134 8.48 -8.11 -12.40
C VAL A 134 9.94 -8.07 -12.82
N GLU A 135 10.73 -7.27 -12.13
CA GLU A 135 12.19 -7.26 -12.25
C GLU A 135 12.77 -8.03 -11.07
N LEU A 136 13.54 -9.07 -11.37
CA LEU A 136 14.13 -9.95 -10.36
C LEU A 136 15.55 -9.46 -10.03
N PRO A 137 15.90 -9.29 -8.73
CA PRO A 137 17.27 -9.01 -8.33
C PRO A 137 18.24 -10.07 -8.88
N GLN A 138 19.49 -9.67 -9.12
CA GLN A 138 20.53 -10.54 -9.69
C GLN A 138 21.73 -10.70 -8.73
N ASP A 139 21.57 -10.31 -7.47
CA ASP A 139 22.57 -10.51 -6.43
C ASP A 139 22.57 -11.96 -5.90
N GLU A 140 23.71 -12.38 -5.35
CA GLU A 140 23.91 -13.75 -4.83
C GLU A 140 22.85 -14.13 -3.79
N ASP A 141 22.44 -13.18 -2.95
CA ASP A 141 21.45 -13.43 -1.91
C ASP A 141 20.08 -13.83 -2.48
N PHE A 142 19.63 -13.18 -3.56
CA PHE A 142 18.41 -13.55 -4.24
C PHE A 142 18.53 -14.85 -5.04
N LEU A 143 19.69 -15.12 -5.65
CA LEU A 143 19.89 -16.26 -6.53
C LEU A 143 20.14 -17.58 -5.78
N GLU A 144 20.78 -17.53 -4.62
CA GLU A 144 21.25 -18.72 -3.91
C GLU A 144 20.39 -19.09 -2.70
N VAL A 145 19.70 -18.13 -2.07
CA VAL A 145 18.85 -18.40 -0.90
C VAL A 145 17.48 -18.90 -1.37
N PRO A 146 17.04 -20.11 -0.96
CA PRO A 146 15.73 -20.62 -1.37
C PRO A 146 14.58 -19.72 -0.90
N ILE A 147 13.79 -19.22 -1.87
CA ILE A 147 12.56 -18.46 -1.61
C ILE A 147 11.40 -19.46 -1.55
N ARG A 148 10.79 -19.59 -0.38
CA ARG A 148 9.67 -20.52 -0.13
C ARG A 148 8.32 -19.89 -0.46
N SER A 149 7.30 -20.73 -0.59
CA SER A 149 5.94 -20.23 -0.83
C SER A 149 5.40 -19.49 0.40
N TYR A 150 4.48 -18.55 0.18
CA TYR A 150 3.84 -17.79 1.26
C TYR A 150 3.17 -18.71 2.30
N GLU A 151 2.60 -19.84 1.86
CA GLU A 151 1.96 -20.83 2.72
C GLU A 151 2.97 -21.64 3.56
N GLU A 152 4.16 -21.90 3.02
CA GLU A 152 5.24 -22.55 3.75
C GLU A 152 5.80 -21.65 4.86
N ASP A 153 5.91 -20.34 4.62
CA ASP A 153 6.40 -19.37 5.59
C ASP A 153 5.41 -19.11 6.75
N GLN A 154 4.10 -19.22 6.49
CA GLN A 154 3.05 -19.07 7.53
C GLN A 154 2.99 -20.27 8.49
N ASN A 155 3.51 -21.42 8.08
CA ASN A 155 3.46 -22.69 8.82
C ASN A 155 4.79 -23.06 9.49
N LEU A 156 5.74 -22.12 9.56
CA LEU A 156 6.93 -22.28 10.38
C LEU A 156 6.55 -22.26 11.87
N PRO A 157 7.10 -23.17 12.69
CA PRO A 157 6.77 -23.29 14.12
C PRO A 157 7.13 -22.05 14.94
#